data_AF-A0A2M8S375-F1
#
_entry.id   AF-A0A2M8S375-F1
#
_cell.length_a   1.000
_cell.length_b   1.000
_cell.length_c   1.000
_cell.angle_alpha   90.00
_cell.angle_beta   90.00
_cell.angle_gamma   90.00
#
_symmetry.space_group_name_H-M   'P 1'
#
loop_
_entity.id
_entity.type
_entity.pdbx_description
1 polymer ?
#
loop_
_entity_poly.entity_id
_entity_poly.type
_entity_poly.pdbx_seq_one_letter_code
_entity_poly.pdbx_strand_id
1 'polypeptide(L)'
;MKRNILALGLMSLILTACQEQHNDSSSNAALMKVSVVQPQAVEFARTLQLAGSWVAKEDIAISPALQGQQILSVEAEVGSHVKQGQVLAVLEPNNVQSQLQQNNALLTRAKAER
;
A
#
# COMPACT_ATOMS: atom_id res chain seq x y z
N MET A 1 -54.43 106.30 -1.02
CA MET A 1 -54.91 105.78 0.27
C MET A 1 -55.12 104.27 0.16
N LYS A 2 -54.28 103.49 0.89
CA LYS A 2 -54.58 102.21 1.58
C LYS A 2 -55.08 101.03 0.71
N ARG A 3 -54.18 100.08 0.35
CA ARG A 3 -53.87 98.79 1.05
C ARG A 3 -54.55 97.61 0.31
N ASN A 4 -53.94 96.92 -0.67
CA ASN A 4 -52.71 96.11 -0.64
C ASN A 4 -52.40 95.52 0.74
N ILE A 5 -52.68 94.22 0.92
CA ILE A 5 -52.01 93.25 1.83
C ILE A 5 -52.58 91.82 1.62
N LEU A 6 -53.70 91.61 0.92
CA LEU A 6 -54.27 90.26 0.76
C LEU A 6 -53.53 89.37 -0.27
N ALA A 7 -52.75 89.96 -1.19
CA ALA A 7 -52.05 89.21 -2.24
C ALA A 7 -50.74 88.54 -1.80
N LEU A 8 -50.24 88.82 -0.59
CA LEU A 8 -48.94 88.30 -0.11
C LEU A 8 -49.05 86.96 0.65
N GLY A 9 -50.27 86.53 1.03
CA GLY A 9 -50.51 85.27 1.74
C GLY A 9 -50.62 84.05 0.83
N LEU A 10 -51.00 84.23 -0.44
CA LEU A 10 -51.28 83.13 -1.37
C LEU A 10 -50.01 82.55 -2.04
N MET A 11 -48.88 83.26 -1.98
CA MET A 11 -47.65 82.90 -2.69
C MET A 11 -46.69 82.02 -1.87
N SER A 12 -46.93 81.81 -0.58
CA SER A 12 -46.06 80.99 0.29
C SER A 12 -46.41 79.50 0.29
N LEU A 13 -47.56 79.12 -0.26
CA LEU A 13 -48.09 77.75 -0.15
C LEU A 13 -47.65 76.80 -1.29
N ILE A 14 -46.85 77.27 -2.25
CA ILE A 14 -46.57 76.54 -3.50
C ILE A 14 -45.14 75.99 -3.57
N LEU A 15 -44.29 76.23 -2.55
CA LEU A 15 -42.88 75.82 -2.59
C LEU A 15 -42.54 74.53 -1.81
N THR A 16 -43.50 73.86 -1.18
CA THR A 16 -43.22 72.65 -0.38
C THR A 16 -43.51 71.32 -1.10
N ALA A 17 -43.75 71.32 -2.41
CA ALA A 17 -44.23 70.15 -3.16
C ALA A 17 -43.17 69.39 -3.97
N CYS A 18 -41.89 69.45 -3.60
CA CYS A 18 -40.86 68.56 -4.16
C CYS A 18 -39.92 68.09 -3.06
N GLN A 19 -40.32 67.04 -2.35
CA GLN A 19 -39.39 66.17 -1.66
C GLN A 19 -39.38 64.85 -2.41
N GLU A 20 -38.26 64.56 -3.05
CA GLU A 20 -38.01 63.30 -3.72
C GLU A 20 -37.83 62.24 -2.62
N GLN A 21 -38.89 61.50 -2.33
CA GLN A 21 -38.84 60.35 -1.43
C GLN A 21 -38.02 59.24 -2.11
N HIS A 22 -36.70 59.32 -2.01
CA HIS A 22 -35.83 58.17 -2.11
C HIS A 22 -36.00 57.35 -0.83
N ASN A 23 -37.12 56.64 -0.76
CA ASN A 23 -37.27 55.58 0.22
C ASN A 23 -36.40 54.43 -0.31
N ASP A 24 -35.13 54.46 0.09
CA ASP A 24 -34.30 53.27 0.16
C ASP A 24 -35.07 52.26 1.00
N SER A 25 -35.91 51.51 0.29
CA SER A 25 -36.57 50.34 0.78
C SER A 25 -35.44 49.38 1.03
N SER A 26 -34.84 49.48 2.21
CA SER A 26 -34.03 48.45 2.82
C SER A 26 -35.00 47.31 3.12
N SER A 27 -35.44 46.67 2.03
CA SER A 27 -35.98 45.34 2.03
C SER A 27 -34.90 44.50 2.68
N ASN A 28 -35.06 44.29 3.99
CA ASN A 28 -34.36 43.27 4.73
C ASN A 28 -34.88 41.94 4.19
N ALA A 29 -34.48 41.61 2.97
CA ALA A 29 -34.67 40.30 2.38
C ALA A 29 -33.95 39.37 3.33
N ALA A 30 -34.71 38.55 4.06
CA ALA A 30 -34.18 37.64 5.05
C ALA A 30 -33.08 36.80 4.40
N LEU A 31 -31.82 37.14 4.69
CA LEU A 31 -30.68 36.48 4.09
C LEU A 31 -30.66 35.05 4.61
N MET A 32 -30.78 34.09 3.68
CA MET A 32 -30.76 32.67 4.02
C MET A 32 -29.39 32.34 4.63
N LYS A 33 -29.39 32.00 5.92
CA LYS A 33 -28.17 31.69 6.66
C LYS A 33 -27.61 30.37 6.15
N VAL A 34 -26.44 30.42 5.55
CA VAL A 34 -25.69 29.24 5.12
C VAL A 34 -24.50 29.01 6.03
N SER A 35 -24.14 27.75 6.24
CA SER A 35 -22.92 27.36 6.94
C SER A 35 -21.87 27.03 5.89
N VAL A 36 -20.70 27.67 6.02
CA VAL A 36 -19.55 27.44 5.14
C VAL A 36 -18.37 26.95 5.96
N VAL A 37 -17.51 26.17 5.32
CA VAL A 37 -16.23 25.72 5.85
C VAL A 37 -15.14 26.02 4.82
N GLN A 38 -14.00 26.51 5.28
CA GLN A 38 -12.85 26.78 4.43
C GLN A 38 -12.06 25.49 4.22
N PRO A 39 -11.82 25.05 2.97
CA PRO A 39 -10.97 23.90 2.73
C PRO A 39 -9.51 24.22 3.10
N GLN A 40 -8.82 23.25 3.67
CA GLN A 40 -7.39 23.32 3.94
C GLN A 40 -6.68 22.20 3.15
N ALA A 41 -5.54 22.54 2.55
CA ALA A 41 -4.68 21.54 1.94
C ALA A 41 -4.03 20.72 3.06
N VAL A 42 -4.28 19.41 3.04
CA VAL A 42 -3.67 18.45 3.95
C VAL A 42 -2.95 17.39 3.14
N GLU A 43 -1.79 16.97 3.61
CA GLU A 43 -1.09 15.83 3.05
C GLU A 43 -1.92 14.56 3.34
N PHE A 44 -2.37 13.90 2.27
CA PHE A 44 -3.21 12.71 2.36
C PHE A 44 -2.45 11.50 1.81
N ALA A 45 -1.92 10.67 2.70
CA ALA A 45 -1.28 9.42 2.35
C ALA A 45 -2.33 8.30 2.22
N ARG A 46 -2.57 7.82 1.00
CA ARG A 46 -3.46 6.66 0.77
C ARG A 46 -2.72 5.37 1.07
N THR A 47 -3.21 4.61 2.06
CA THR A 47 -2.73 3.25 2.33
C THR A 47 -3.57 2.24 1.56
N LEU A 48 -2.93 1.34 0.82
CA LEU A 48 -3.56 0.17 0.20
C LEU A 48 -3.13 -1.07 0.99
N GLN A 49 -4.10 -1.81 1.53
CA GLN A 49 -3.82 -3.09 2.19
C GLN A 49 -3.86 -4.21 1.16
N LEU A 50 -2.75 -4.94 1.05
CA LEU A 50 -2.63 -6.12 0.19
C LEU A 50 -2.56 -7.35 1.09
N ALA A 51 -3.49 -8.27 0.92
CA ALA A 51 -3.45 -9.56 1.57
C ALA A 51 -2.64 -10.55 0.72
N GLY A 52 -1.87 -11.41 1.38
CA GLY A 52 -1.10 -12.46 0.73
C GLY A 52 -0.73 -13.55 1.72
N SER A 53 -0.24 -14.67 1.21
CA SER A 53 0.27 -15.78 1.99
C SER A 53 1.79 -15.82 1.93
N TRP A 54 2.41 -16.26 3.02
CA TRP A 54 3.84 -16.53 3.04
C TRP A 54 4.12 -17.91 2.47
N VAL A 55 5.14 -18.00 1.61
CA VAL A 55 5.65 -19.25 1.06
C VAL A 55 7.16 -19.29 1.20
N ALA A 56 7.72 -20.49 1.29
CA ALA A 56 9.16 -20.65 1.25
C ALA A 56 9.70 -20.10 -0.07
N LYS A 57 10.83 -19.39 -0.01
CA LYS A 57 11.51 -18.90 -1.21
C LYS A 57 11.90 -20.07 -2.12
N GLU A 58 12.38 -21.14 -1.49
CA GLU A 58 12.82 -22.38 -2.14
C GLU A 58 12.30 -23.54 -1.28
N ASP A 59 11.70 -24.53 -1.93
CA ASP A 59 11.25 -25.78 -1.33
C ASP A 59 11.84 -26.93 -2.13
N ILE A 60 12.63 -27.79 -1.47
CA ILE A 60 13.41 -28.84 -2.11
C ILE A 60 13.22 -30.12 -1.31
N ALA A 61 12.67 -31.14 -1.98
CA ALA A 61 12.61 -32.49 -1.43
C ALA A 61 14.01 -33.14 -1.47
N ILE A 62 14.46 -33.65 -0.33
CA ILE A 62 15.72 -34.37 -0.22
C ILE A 62 15.43 -35.88 -0.26
N SER A 63 16.15 -36.61 -1.09
CA SER A 63 16.04 -38.06 -1.20
C SER A 63 17.42 -38.69 -1.37
N PRO A 64 17.62 -39.93 -0.90
CA PRO A 64 18.85 -40.68 -1.16
C PRO A 64 19.11 -40.81 -2.66
N ALA A 65 20.36 -40.63 -3.09
CA ALA A 65 20.75 -40.82 -4.49
C ALA A 65 20.65 -42.29 -4.94
N LEU A 66 20.82 -43.23 -4.01
CA LEU A 66 20.74 -44.66 -4.25
C LEU A 66 19.56 -45.25 -3.48
N GLN A 67 18.73 -46.03 -4.16
CA GLN A 67 17.59 -46.71 -3.56
C GLN A 67 18.03 -47.98 -2.82
N GLY A 68 17.25 -48.38 -1.80
CA GLY A 68 17.48 -49.63 -1.07
C GLY A 68 18.66 -49.62 -0.10
N GLN A 69 19.34 -48.48 0.05
CA GLN A 69 20.41 -48.30 1.02
C GLN A 69 19.85 -48.06 2.42
N GLN A 70 20.42 -48.72 3.43
CA GLN A 70 20.11 -48.45 4.83
C GLN A 70 20.77 -47.14 5.28
N ILE A 71 20.10 -46.41 6.16
CA ILE A 71 20.65 -45.23 6.85
C ILE A 71 21.55 -45.71 7.98
N LEU A 72 22.83 -45.33 7.94
CA LEU A 72 23.82 -45.63 8.97
C LEU A 72 23.77 -44.60 10.10
N SER A 73 23.67 -43.32 9.77
CA SER A 73 23.54 -42.23 10.74
C SER A 73 22.76 -41.05 10.17
N VAL A 74 22.18 -40.25 11.06
CA VAL A 74 21.50 -38.99 10.75
C VAL A 74 22.27 -37.88 11.45
N GLU A 75 22.80 -36.94 10.67
CA GLU A 75 23.71 -35.88 11.13
C GLU A 75 23.00 -34.53 11.30
N ALA A 76 21.75 -34.42 10.86
CA ALA A 76 20.91 -33.24 11.00
C ALA A 76 19.54 -33.60 11.59
N GLU A 77 19.17 -32.93 12.67
CA GLU A 77 17.88 -33.13 13.32
C GLU A 77 16.78 -32.25 12.69
N VAL A 78 15.52 -32.66 12.87
CA VAL A 78 14.35 -31.92 12.39
C VAL A 78 14.34 -30.52 13.03
N GLY A 79 14.18 -29.49 12.20
CA GLY A 79 14.21 -28.08 12.62
C GLY A 79 15.61 -27.46 12.63
N SER A 80 16.66 -28.23 12.35
CA SER A 80 18.02 -27.69 12.25
C SER A 80 18.20 -26.82 11.00
N HIS A 81 18.95 -25.72 11.15
CA HIS A 81 19.44 -24.95 10.01
C HIS A 81 20.69 -25.60 9.44
N VAL A 82 20.70 -25.86 8.13
CA VAL A 82 21.81 -26.52 7.44
C VAL A 82 22.33 -25.67 6.30
N LYS A 83 23.60 -25.89 5.92
CA LYS A 83 24.24 -25.21 4.80
C LYS A 83 24.31 -26.11 3.57
N GLN A 84 24.45 -25.50 2.40
CA GLN A 84 24.71 -26.25 1.17
C GLN A 84 25.96 -27.11 1.31
N GLY A 85 25.85 -28.39 0.92
CA GLY A 85 26.94 -29.36 1.01
C GLY A 85 27.16 -29.98 2.40
N GLN A 86 26.38 -29.58 3.41
CA GLN A 86 26.40 -30.24 4.71
C GLN A 86 25.83 -31.66 4.60
N VAL A 87 26.49 -32.62 5.23
CA VAL A 87 26.01 -34.00 5.32
C VAL A 87 24.79 -34.03 6.24
N LEU A 88 23.69 -34.59 5.74
CA LEU A 88 22.43 -34.72 6.49
C LEU A 88 22.22 -36.13 7.04
N ALA A 89 22.65 -37.14 6.28
CA ALA A 89 22.61 -38.54 6.68
C ALA A 89 23.69 -39.31 5.93
N VAL A 90 24.22 -40.36 6.56
CA VAL A 90 25.17 -41.30 5.96
C VAL A 90 24.46 -42.60 5.65
N LEU A 91 24.66 -43.11 4.43
CA LEU A 91 24.11 -44.37 3.97
C LEU A 91 25.16 -45.48 4.07
N GLU A 92 24.70 -46.73 4.27
CA GLU A 92 25.56 -47.91 4.40
C GLU A 92 26.45 -48.13 3.15
N PRO A 93 27.79 -48.01 3.24
CA PRO A 93 28.62 -47.94 2.05
C PRO A 93 29.10 -49.30 1.52
N ASN A 94 28.92 -50.40 2.27
CA ASN A 94 29.59 -51.68 2.01
C ASN A 94 29.33 -52.26 0.60
N ASN A 95 28.08 -52.26 0.14
CA ASN A 95 27.72 -52.77 -1.18
C ASN A 95 28.34 -51.90 -2.29
N VAL A 96 28.17 -50.58 -2.18
CA VAL A 96 28.70 -49.61 -3.15
C VAL A 96 30.22 -49.68 -3.23
N GLN A 97 30.92 -49.77 -2.09
CA GLN A 97 32.38 -49.89 -2.06
C GLN A 97 32.86 -51.18 -2.72
N SER A 98 32.17 -52.30 -2.48
CA SER A 98 32.51 -53.58 -3.12
C SER A 98 32.39 -53.50 -4.65
N GLN A 99 31.29 -52.90 -5.14
CA GLN A 99 31.11 -52.67 -6.58
C GLN A 99 32.17 -51.73 -7.16
N LEU A 100 32.53 -50.66 -6.45
CA LEU A 100 33.57 -49.73 -6.87
C LEU A 100 34.94 -50.42 -6.96
N GLN A 101 35.30 -51.26 -5.98
CA GLN A 101 36.55 -52.02 -6.00
C GLN A 101 36.61 -52.97 -7.20
N GLN A 102 35.52 -53.70 -7.49
CA GLN A 102 35.44 -54.59 -8.65
C GLN A 102 35.65 -53.82 -9.96
N ASN A 103 34.94 -52.69 -10.12
CA ASN A 103 35.07 -51.85 -11.32
C ASN A 103 36.48 -51.27 -11.47
N ASN A 104 37.12 -50.86 -10.37
CA ASN A 104 38.50 -50.37 -10.39
C ASN A 104 39.50 -51.45 -10.79
N ALA A 105 39.31 -52.70 -10.35
CA ALA A 105 40.14 -53.83 -10.76
C ALA A 105 40.00 -54.11 -12.27
N LEU A 106 38.77 -54.10 -12.79
CA LEU A 106 38.50 -54.23 -14.22
C LEU A 106 39.15 -53.11 -15.04
N LEU A 107 39.04 -51.86 -14.56
CA LEU A 107 39.67 -50.70 -15.20
C LEU A 107 41.19 -50.81 -15.21
N THR A 108 41.79 -51.26 -14.11
CA THR A 108 43.25 -51.42 -14.00
C THR A 108 43.75 -52.49 -14.96
N ARG A 109 43.03 -53.62 -15.05
CA ARG A 109 43.35 -54.68 -16.01
C ARG A 109 43.28 -54.17 -17.46
N ALA A 110 42.18 -53.52 -17.84
CA ALA A 110 42.00 -52.99 -19.20
C ALA A 110 43.06 -51.93 -19.58
N LYS A 111 43.54 -51.15 -18.61
CA LYS A 111 44.65 -50.20 -18.82
C LYS A 111 46.00 -50.87 -19.00
N ALA A 112 46.23 -52.02 -18.36
CA ALA A 112 47.47 -52.78 -18.49
C ALA A 112 47.53 -53.62 -19.78
N GLU A 113 46.38 -53.95 -20.36
CA GLU A 113 46.27 -54.67 -21.63
C GLU A 113 46.38 -53.73 -22.87
N ARG A 114 46.54 -52.43 -22.67
CA ARG A 114 46.71 -51.42 -23.73
C ARG A 114 48.15 -50.97 -23.86
#